data_AF-A0A496ZWQ2-F1
#
_entry.id   AF-A0A496ZWQ2-F1
#
_cell.length_a   1.000
_cell.length_b   1.000
_cell.length_c   1.000
_cell.angle_alpha   90.00
_cell.angle_beta   90.00
_cell.angle_gamma   90.00
#
_symmetry.space_group_name_H-M   'P 1'
#
loop_
_entity.id
_entity.type
_entity.pdbx_description
1 polymer ?
#
loop_
_entity_poly.entity_id
_entity_poly.type
_entity_poly.pdbx_seq_one_letter_code
_entity_poly.pdbx_strand_id
1 'polypeptide(L)'
;MKKIVSIIGWIVLLLAFAALGLSSDDPTFGFFFYLVFFAIVFGLVFLYTKKHQHRKETNPKLIALIHRISGLVLLIVALFSPVIALRKIQLPFVQNLLILVATAALIALGVIAVSLINGGKIKKLLGLVLLVVLSAIPALFAINFLTNFFPNAYNALGTAYWTIVTVSIFSWWGFSLYTKKD
;
A
#
# COMPACT_ATOMS: atom_id res chain seq x y z
N MET A 1 0.87 20.22 -20.69
CA MET A 1 0.69 20.08 -19.22
C MET A 1 0.24 18.68 -18.79
N LYS A 2 -0.94 18.17 -19.21
CA LYS A 2 -1.46 16.86 -18.74
C LYS A 2 -0.50 15.65 -18.94
N LYS A 3 0.23 15.60 -20.07
CA LYS A 3 1.22 14.53 -20.33
C LYS A 3 2.45 14.61 -19.41
N ILE A 4 2.98 15.81 -19.18
CA ILE A 4 4.15 16.04 -18.32
C ILE A 4 3.81 15.67 -16.87
N VAL A 5 2.65 16.11 -16.36
CA VAL A 5 2.17 15.74 -15.02
C VAL A 5 2.02 14.23 -14.86
N SER A 6 1.51 13.53 -15.90
CA SER A 6 1.42 12.07 -15.90
C SER A 6 2.79 11.40 -15.83
N ILE A 7 3.76 11.85 -16.65
CA ILE A 7 5.12 11.30 -16.65
C ILE A 7 5.80 11.52 -15.29
N ILE A 8 5.68 12.72 -14.72
CA ILE A 8 6.21 13.01 -13.38
C ILE A 8 5.55 12.09 -12.35
N GLY A 9 4.23 11.89 -12.43
CA GLY A 9 3.52 10.97 -11.54
C GLY A 9 4.06 9.54 -11.61
N TRP A 10 4.34 9.03 -12.82
CA TRP A 10 4.94 7.71 -13.00
C TRP A 10 6.37 7.63 -12.45
N ILE A 11 7.19 8.67 -12.65
CA ILE A 11 8.54 8.73 -12.09
C ILE A 11 8.50 8.73 -10.57
N VAL A 12 7.66 9.58 -9.97
CA VAL A 12 7.47 9.64 -8.51
C VAL A 12 6.98 8.29 -7.97
N LEU A 13 6.06 7.63 -8.68
CA LEU A 13 5.57 6.31 -8.30
C LEU A 13 6.69 5.26 -8.35
N LEU A 14 7.53 5.25 -9.39
CA LEU A 14 8.66 4.33 -9.50
C LEU A 14 9.70 4.57 -8.40
N LEU A 15 10.01 5.83 -8.11
CA LEU A 15 10.90 6.20 -7.01
C LEU A 15 10.33 5.78 -5.65
N ALA A 16 9.02 5.92 -5.46
CA ALA A 16 8.33 5.43 -4.28
C ALA A 16 8.49 3.91 -4.17
N PHE A 17 8.25 3.13 -5.22
CA PHE A 17 8.45 1.68 -5.16
C PHE A 17 9.93 1.29 -4.97
N ALA A 18 10.86 2.03 -5.56
CA ALA A 18 12.29 1.85 -5.36
C ALA A 18 12.72 2.04 -3.90
N ALA A 19 12.06 2.93 -3.16
CA ALA A 19 12.33 3.17 -1.74
C ALA A 19 12.05 1.95 -0.85
N LEU A 20 11.34 0.92 -1.34
CA LEU A 20 11.27 -0.39 -0.66
C LEU A 20 12.65 -1.05 -0.51
N GLY A 21 13.58 -0.77 -1.43
CA GLY A 21 14.96 -1.24 -1.35
C GLY A 21 15.76 -0.62 -0.21
N LEU A 22 15.27 0.42 0.46
CA LEU A 22 15.95 0.99 1.62
C LEU A 22 15.91 0.09 2.86
N SER A 23 15.05 -0.94 2.86
CA SER A 23 14.98 -1.91 3.96
C SER A 23 15.96 -3.08 3.82
N SER A 24 16.77 -3.15 2.76
CA SER A 24 17.78 -4.20 2.57
C SER A 24 19.09 -3.90 3.30
N ASP A 25 19.91 -4.93 3.48
CA ASP A 25 21.20 -4.83 4.19
C ASP A 25 22.19 -3.89 3.47
N ASP A 26 22.10 -3.77 2.14
CA ASP A 26 22.72 -2.71 1.34
C ASP A 26 21.64 -1.79 0.74
N PRO A 27 21.36 -0.62 1.35
CA PRO A 27 20.30 0.28 0.88
C PRO A 27 20.57 0.92 -0.48
N THR A 28 21.85 1.13 -0.83
CA THR A 28 22.22 1.78 -2.09
C THR A 28 21.95 0.82 -3.24
N PHE A 29 22.49 -0.41 -3.14
CA PHE A 29 22.22 -1.45 -4.11
C PHE A 29 20.73 -1.81 -4.14
N GLY A 30 20.09 -1.96 -2.98
CA GLY A 30 18.68 -2.29 -2.84
C GLY A 30 17.77 -1.30 -3.57
N PHE A 31 17.98 0.01 -3.37
CA PHE A 31 17.20 1.04 -4.04
C PHE A 31 17.25 0.91 -5.57
N PHE A 32 18.45 0.82 -6.15
CA PHE A 32 18.60 0.69 -7.60
C PHE A 32 18.06 -0.64 -8.13
N PHE A 33 18.26 -1.73 -7.40
CA PHE A 33 17.72 -3.03 -7.75
C PHE A 33 16.18 -3.01 -7.83
N TYR A 34 15.51 -2.51 -6.79
CA TYR A 34 14.05 -2.39 -6.78
C TYR A 34 13.54 -1.43 -7.85
N LEU A 35 14.26 -0.33 -8.13
CA LEU A 35 13.90 0.59 -9.22
C LEU A 35 13.87 -0.14 -10.57
N VAL A 36 14.92 -0.89 -10.90
CA VAL A 36 15.01 -1.65 -12.16
C VAL A 36 13.96 -2.76 -12.19
N PHE A 37 13.80 -3.50 -11.09
CA PHE A 37 12.80 -4.55 -10.97
C PHE A 37 11.37 -4.03 -11.23
N PHE A 38 10.96 -2.96 -10.55
CA PHE A 38 9.63 -2.40 -10.74
C PHE A 38 9.46 -1.79 -12.13
N ALA A 39 10.47 -1.13 -12.68
CA ALA A 39 10.42 -0.64 -14.06
C ALA A 39 10.14 -1.77 -15.06
N ILE A 40 10.82 -2.92 -14.91
CA ILE A 40 10.58 -4.11 -15.74
C ILE A 40 9.17 -4.66 -15.53
N VAL A 41 8.72 -4.84 -14.28
CA VAL A 41 7.38 -5.37 -13.97
C VAL A 41 6.29 -4.47 -14.54
N PHE A 42 6.36 -3.15 -14.32
CA PHE A 42 5.41 -2.19 -14.90
C PHE A 42 5.42 -2.23 -16.42
N GLY A 43 6.60 -2.32 -17.05
CA GLY A 43 6.74 -2.47 -18.50
C GLY A 43 6.07 -3.74 -19.02
N LEU A 44 6.30 -4.89 -18.38
CA LEU A 44 5.71 -6.16 -18.77
C LEU A 44 4.18 -6.17 -18.60
N VAL A 45 3.67 -5.68 -17.46
CA VAL A 45 2.23 -5.56 -17.22
C VAL A 45 1.59 -4.65 -18.26
N PHE A 46 2.21 -3.49 -18.54
CA PHE A 46 1.72 -2.57 -19.56
C PHE A 46 1.63 -3.23 -20.94
N LEU A 47 2.69 -3.93 -21.37
CA LEU A 47 2.70 -4.66 -22.64
C LEU A 47 1.65 -5.78 -22.68
N TYR A 48 1.51 -6.53 -21.58
CA TYR A 48 0.53 -7.61 -21.46
C TYR A 48 -0.91 -7.08 -21.58
N THR A 49 -1.24 -6.04 -20.82
CA THR A 49 -2.56 -5.40 -20.84
C THR A 49 -2.87 -4.77 -22.20
N LYS A 50 -1.89 -4.11 -22.84
CA LYS A 50 -2.04 -3.55 -24.18
C LYS A 50 -2.34 -4.63 -25.22
N LYS A 51 -1.72 -5.81 -25.08
CA LYS A 51 -1.88 -6.93 -26.02
C LYS A 51 -3.19 -7.71 -25.83
N HIS A 52 -3.74 -7.77 -24.63
CA HIS A 52 -4.89 -8.63 -24.28
C HIS A 52 -6.18 -7.86 -23.93
N GLN A 53 -6.31 -6.62 -24.40
CA GLN A 53 -7.50 -5.80 -24.15
C GLN A 53 -8.80 -6.33 -24.82
N HIS A 54 -8.74 -7.41 -25.60
CA HIS A 54 -9.89 -7.99 -26.26
C HIS A 54 -10.34 -9.32 -25.65
N ARG A 55 -11.59 -9.26 -25.16
CA ARG A 55 -12.58 -10.33 -24.97
C ARG A 55 -12.17 -11.51 -24.07
N LYS A 56 -12.80 -11.56 -22.90
CA LYS A 56 -13.31 -12.81 -22.35
C LYS A 56 -14.75 -12.61 -21.91
N GLU A 57 -15.68 -13.25 -22.59
CA GLU A 57 -16.98 -13.57 -22.00
C GLU A 57 -16.68 -14.48 -20.81
N THR A 58 -16.70 -13.89 -19.63
CA THR A 58 -16.39 -14.57 -18.39
C THR A 58 -17.68 -14.64 -17.59
N ASN A 59 -17.93 -15.79 -16.96
CA ASN A 59 -19.15 -16.00 -16.19
C ASN A 59 -19.23 -14.96 -15.06
N PRO A 60 -20.21 -14.05 -15.07
CA PRO A 60 -20.26 -12.92 -14.14
C PRO A 60 -20.29 -13.36 -12.68
N LYS A 61 -20.96 -14.48 -12.37
CA LYS A 61 -21.03 -15.04 -11.00
C LYS A 61 -19.68 -15.56 -10.51
N LEU A 62 -18.92 -16.20 -11.39
CA LEU A 62 -17.59 -16.72 -11.05
C LEU A 62 -16.59 -15.57 -10.88
N ILE A 63 -16.67 -14.53 -11.71
CA ILE A 63 -15.88 -13.32 -11.56
C ILE A 63 -16.16 -12.64 -10.23
N ALA A 64 -17.44 -12.46 -9.88
CA ALA A 64 -17.88 -11.87 -8.62
C ALA A 64 -17.30 -12.62 -7.40
N LEU A 65 -17.38 -13.95 -7.41
CA LEU A 65 -16.83 -14.79 -6.36
C LEU A 65 -15.30 -14.62 -6.23
N ILE A 66 -14.58 -14.64 -7.36
CA ILE A 66 -13.12 -14.44 -7.38
C ILE A 66 -12.74 -13.06 -6.81
N HIS A 67 -13.48 -12.01 -7.18
CA HIS A 67 -13.26 -10.67 -6.65
C HIS A 67 -13.46 -10.63 -5.13
N ARG A 68 -14.53 -11.23 -4.63
CA ARG A 68 -14.84 -11.22 -3.19
C ARG A 68 -13.80 -12.00 -2.36
N ILE A 69 -13.41 -13.18 -2.81
CA ILE A 69 -12.38 -14.00 -2.13
C ILE A 69 -11.02 -13.30 -2.19
N SER A 70 -10.61 -12.83 -3.36
CA SER A 70 -9.34 -12.10 -3.51
C SER A 70 -9.32 -10.83 -2.66
N GLY A 71 -10.45 -10.12 -2.61
CA GLY A 71 -10.61 -8.93 -1.78
C GLY A 71 -10.38 -9.21 -0.29
N LEU A 72 -10.99 -10.29 0.22
CA LEU A 72 -10.85 -10.72 1.61
C LEU A 72 -9.41 -11.18 1.93
N VAL A 73 -8.80 -11.95 1.04
CA VAL A 73 -7.39 -12.39 1.20
C VAL A 73 -6.46 -11.19 1.27
N LEU A 74 -6.61 -10.21 0.37
CA LEU A 74 -5.78 -9.01 0.36
C LEU A 74 -5.97 -8.16 1.64
N LEU A 75 -7.19 -8.06 2.17
CA LEU A 75 -7.44 -7.36 3.44
C LEU A 75 -6.75 -8.05 4.62
N ILE A 76 -6.75 -9.39 4.66
CA ILE A 76 -6.03 -10.15 5.70
C ILE A 76 -4.52 -9.92 5.56
N VAL A 77 -3.97 -9.99 4.34
CA VAL A 77 -2.55 -9.73 4.10
C VAL A 77 -2.19 -8.30 4.52
N ALA A 78 -3.02 -7.31 4.19
CA ALA A 78 -2.83 -5.93 4.62
C ALA A 78 -2.76 -5.84 6.16
N LEU A 79 -3.70 -6.46 6.86
CA LEU A 79 -3.81 -6.42 8.31
C LEU A 79 -2.60 -7.03 9.03
N PHE A 80 -2.09 -8.16 8.54
CA PHE A 80 -0.94 -8.85 9.14
C PHE A 80 0.42 -8.34 8.66
N SER A 81 0.47 -7.56 7.58
CA SER A 81 1.74 -7.07 7.00
C SER A 81 2.65 -6.33 7.99
N PRO A 82 2.15 -5.48 8.92
CA PRO A 82 3.03 -4.81 9.89
C PRO A 82 3.66 -5.76 10.89
N VAL A 83 2.91 -6.78 11.34
CA VAL A 83 3.42 -7.79 12.27
C VAL A 83 4.52 -8.62 11.62
N ILE A 84 4.34 -8.96 10.33
CA ILE A 84 5.35 -9.69 9.56
C ILE A 84 6.61 -8.82 9.34
N ALA A 85 6.43 -7.56 8.97
CA ALA A 85 7.54 -6.62 8.76
C ALA A 85 8.39 -6.41 10.02
N LEU A 86 7.72 -6.32 11.18
CA LEU A 86 8.36 -6.05 12.48
C LEU A 86 8.83 -7.32 13.20
N ARG A 87 8.68 -8.49 12.58
CA ARG A 87 9.08 -9.78 13.18
C ARG A 87 10.56 -9.81 13.56
N LYS A 88 11.43 -9.10 12.83
CA LYS A 88 12.88 -9.01 13.11
C LYS A 88 13.18 -8.46 14.51
N ILE A 89 12.29 -7.62 15.06
CA ILE A 89 12.45 -6.96 16.36
C ILE A 89 11.94 -7.83 17.52
N GLN A 90 11.21 -8.92 17.23
CA GLN A 90 10.65 -9.82 18.24
C GLN A 90 9.80 -9.09 19.31
N LEU A 91 8.93 -8.19 18.86
CA LEU A 91 8.06 -7.43 19.76
C LEU A 91 7.20 -8.38 20.62
N PRO A 92 6.95 -8.04 21.91
CA PRO A 92 6.06 -8.83 22.75
C PRO A 92 4.61 -8.82 22.22
N PHE A 93 3.80 -9.77 22.69
CA PHE A 93 2.44 -9.99 22.20
C PHE A 93 1.57 -8.73 22.24
N VAL A 94 1.64 -7.97 23.34
CA VAL A 94 0.80 -6.76 23.54
C VAL A 94 1.08 -5.70 22.46
N GLN A 95 2.35 -5.46 22.13
CA GLN A 95 2.74 -4.50 21.10
C GLN A 95 2.27 -4.95 19.72
N ASN A 96 2.41 -6.24 19.39
CA ASN A 96 1.90 -6.78 18.13
C ASN A 96 0.37 -6.66 18.02
N LEU A 97 -0.35 -6.89 19.13
CA LEU A 97 -1.81 -6.72 19.18
C LEU A 97 -2.21 -5.26 18.96
N LEU A 98 -1.52 -4.31 19.62
CA LEU A 98 -1.76 -2.87 19.43
C LEU A 98 -1.50 -2.42 17.99
N ILE A 99 -0.42 -2.91 17.37
CA ILE A 99 -0.11 -2.63 15.96
C ILE A 99 -1.22 -3.16 15.04
N LEU A 100 -1.72 -4.36 15.30
CA LEU A 100 -2.80 -4.97 14.51
C LEU A 100 -4.11 -4.16 14.63
N VAL A 101 -4.48 -3.78 15.86
CA VAL A 101 -5.67 -2.95 16.12
C VAL A 101 -5.53 -1.57 15.47
N ALA A 102 -4.36 -0.92 15.60
CA ALA A 102 -4.09 0.36 14.95
C ALA A 102 -4.18 0.26 13.43
N THR A 103 -3.66 -0.82 12.85
CA THR A 103 -3.72 -1.08 11.40
C THR A 103 -5.16 -1.27 10.93
N ALA A 104 -5.97 -2.05 11.66
CA ALA A 104 -7.39 -2.20 11.36
C ALA A 104 -8.12 -0.85 11.39
N ALA A 105 -7.84 -0.01 12.39
CA ALA A 105 -8.42 1.32 12.50
C ALA A 105 -8.00 2.23 11.34
N LEU A 106 -6.71 2.22 10.95
CA LEU A 106 -6.21 2.99 9.81
C LEU A 106 -6.85 2.55 8.49
N ILE A 107 -7.00 1.24 8.26
CA ILE A 107 -7.70 0.71 7.09
C ILE A 107 -9.15 1.20 7.06
N ALA A 108 -9.87 1.09 8.19
CA ALA A 108 -11.25 1.55 8.29
C ALA A 108 -11.39 3.06 8.01
N LEU A 109 -10.51 3.89 8.60
CA LEU A 109 -10.47 5.32 8.36
C LEU A 109 -10.11 5.66 6.91
N GLY A 110 -9.21 4.91 6.29
CA GLY A 110 -8.85 5.06 4.87
C GLY A 110 -10.04 4.78 3.96
N VAL A 111 -10.80 3.71 4.23
CA VAL A 111 -12.05 3.41 3.51
C VAL A 111 -13.07 4.55 3.66
N ILE A 112 -13.25 5.07 4.88
CA ILE A 112 -14.13 6.21 5.14
C ILE A 112 -13.67 7.43 4.34
N ALA A 113 -12.37 7.76 4.36
CA ALA A 113 -11.80 8.89 3.63
C ALA A 113 -12.12 8.82 2.13
N VAL A 114 -11.94 7.65 1.51
CA VAL A 114 -12.26 7.45 0.10
C VAL A 114 -13.76 7.55 -0.16
N SER A 115 -14.59 6.95 0.69
CA SER A 115 -16.05 7.08 0.53
C SER A 115 -16.53 8.54 0.58
N LEU A 116 -15.89 9.37 1.41
CA LEU A 116 -16.14 10.81 1.49
C LEU A 116 -15.68 11.56 0.23
N ILE A 117 -14.54 11.16 -0.36
CA ILE A 117 -14.01 11.72 -1.62
C ILE A 117 -15.02 11.61 -2.77
N ASN A 118 -15.77 10.52 -2.79
CA ASN A 118 -16.80 10.26 -3.80
C ASN A 118 -18.14 10.97 -3.52
N GLY A 119 -18.23 11.76 -2.44
CA GLY A 119 -19.41 12.56 -2.10
C GLY A 119 -19.44 13.96 -2.72
N GLY A 120 -20.29 14.84 -2.17
CA GLY A 120 -20.36 16.25 -2.58
C GLY A 120 -19.09 17.07 -2.26
N LYS A 121 -19.01 18.32 -2.71
CA LYS A 121 -17.80 19.19 -2.61
C LYS A 121 -17.18 19.22 -1.19
N ILE A 122 -17.99 19.40 -0.14
CA ILE A 122 -17.51 19.47 1.25
C ILE A 122 -17.00 18.11 1.73
N LYS A 123 -17.73 17.03 1.46
CA LYS A 123 -17.31 15.66 1.80
C LYS A 123 -16.00 15.30 1.09
N LYS A 124 -15.86 15.75 -0.16
CA LYS A 124 -14.63 15.55 -0.93
C LYS A 124 -13.42 16.22 -0.30
N LEU A 125 -13.57 17.47 0.13
CA LEU A 125 -12.51 18.17 0.86
C LEU A 125 -12.15 17.46 2.16
N LEU A 126 -13.14 17.07 2.96
CA LEU A 126 -12.94 16.34 4.22
C LEU A 126 -12.21 15.01 4.01
N GLY A 127 -12.60 14.24 2.99
CA GLY A 127 -11.94 12.97 2.67
C GLY A 127 -10.48 13.15 2.24
N LEU A 128 -10.17 14.20 1.47
CA LEU A 128 -8.78 14.53 1.11
C LEU A 128 -7.95 14.95 2.32
N VAL A 129 -8.49 15.82 3.19
CA VAL A 129 -7.82 16.23 4.43
C VAL A 129 -7.57 15.01 5.32
N LEU A 130 -8.57 14.12 5.44
CA LEU A 130 -8.44 12.89 6.22
C LEU A 130 -7.34 11.97 5.66
N LEU A 131 -7.24 11.80 4.34
CA LEU A 131 -6.13 11.03 3.74
C LEU A 131 -4.75 11.63 4.05
N VAL A 132 -4.63 12.96 4.00
CA VAL A 132 -3.36 13.63 4.34
C VAL A 132 -2.98 13.35 5.79
N VAL A 133 -3.93 13.51 6.73
CA VAL A 133 -3.70 13.20 8.15
C VAL A 133 -3.33 11.74 8.35
N LEU A 134 -4.09 10.81 7.75
CA LEU A 134 -3.84 9.37 7.85
C LEU A 134 -2.47 8.98 7.30
N SER A 135 -2.00 9.62 6.23
CA SER A 135 -0.67 9.35 5.66
C SER A 135 0.48 9.72 6.60
N ALA A 136 0.28 10.68 7.51
CA ALA A 136 1.29 11.11 8.46
C ALA A 136 1.38 10.19 9.70
N ILE A 137 0.28 9.55 10.11
CA ILE A 137 0.22 8.77 11.35
C ILE A 137 1.27 7.65 11.39
N PRO A 138 1.39 6.78 10.37
CA PRO A 138 2.40 5.73 10.39
C PRO A 138 3.84 6.25 10.42
N ALA A 139 4.11 7.38 9.75
CA ALA A 139 5.44 7.99 9.74
C ALA A 139 5.82 8.55 11.12
N LEU A 140 4.89 9.26 11.78
CA LEU A 140 5.08 9.78 13.13
C LEU A 140 5.24 8.64 14.15
N PHE A 141 4.48 7.57 14.00
CA PHE A 141 4.61 6.39 14.84
C PHE A 141 5.94 5.69 14.61
N ALA A 142 6.34 5.47 13.35
CA ALA A 142 7.59 4.82 12.98
C ALA A 142 8.83 5.55 13.51
N ILE A 143 8.88 6.88 13.39
CA ILE A 143 10.04 7.67 13.84
C ILE A 143 10.22 7.55 15.35
N ASN A 144 9.15 7.62 16.13
CA ASN A 144 9.25 7.58 17.59
C ASN A 144 9.39 6.16 18.15
N PHE A 145 8.79 5.16 17.48
CA PHE A 145 8.75 3.78 17.95
C PHE A 145 9.94 2.96 17.43
N LEU A 146 10.19 2.95 16.12
CA LEU A 146 11.13 2.03 15.48
C LEU A 146 12.60 2.42 15.70
N THR A 147 12.89 3.70 15.92
CA THR A 147 14.25 4.16 16.23
C THR A 147 14.79 3.62 17.55
N ASN A 148 13.91 3.14 18.45
CA ASN A 148 14.33 2.45 19.69
C ASN A 148 14.74 0.99 19.47
N PHE A 149 14.39 0.40 18.32
CA PHE A 149 14.55 -1.03 18.05
C PHE A 149 15.47 -1.34 16.88
N PHE A 150 15.69 -0.38 15.99
CA PHE A 150 16.65 -0.51 14.91
C PHE A 150 17.91 0.29 15.24
N PRO A 151 19.10 -0.30 15.05
CA PRO A 151 20.37 0.40 15.29
C PRO A 151 20.60 1.55 14.31
N ASN A 152 20.00 1.47 13.11
CA ASN A 152 20.16 2.43 12.03
C ASN A 152 18.80 2.99 11.61
N ALA A 153 18.70 4.32 11.53
CA ALA A 153 17.47 5.01 11.11
C ALA A 153 17.00 4.59 9.70
N TYR A 154 17.93 4.24 8.80
CA TYR A 154 17.61 3.75 7.45
C TYR A 154 16.78 2.46 7.47
N ASN A 155 17.14 1.48 8.31
CA ASN A 155 16.40 0.22 8.41
C ASN A 155 15.02 0.42 9.04
N ALA A 156 14.92 1.33 10.03
CA ALA A 156 13.64 1.71 10.62
C ALA A 156 12.71 2.36 9.59
N LEU A 157 13.21 3.34 8.84
CA LEU A 157 12.46 4.07 7.82
C LEU A 157 12.09 3.15 6.65
N GLY A 158 13.01 2.31 6.17
CA GLY A 158 12.74 1.34 5.10
C GLY A 158 11.66 0.33 5.51
N THR A 159 11.73 -0.20 6.72
CA THR A 159 10.72 -1.17 7.23
C THR A 159 9.35 -0.51 7.43
N ALA A 160 9.32 0.71 7.98
CA ALA A 160 8.09 1.49 8.10
C ALA A 160 7.48 1.78 6.73
N TYR A 161 8.31 2.23 5.78
CA TYR A 161 7.90 2.54 4.44
C TYR A 161 7.31 1.32 3.73
N TRP A 162 8.00 0.17 3.78
CA TRP A 162 7.51 -1.10 3.25
C TRP A 162 6.14 -1.44 3.83
N THR A 163 6.01 -1.38 5.16
CA THR A 163 4.76 -1.67 5.85
C THR A 163 3.62 -0.78 5.37
N ILE A 164 3.84 0.54 5.30
CA ILE A 164 2.82 1.52 4.90
C ILE A 164 2.38 1.29 3.46
N VAL A 165 3.32 1.08 2.55
CA VAL A 165 3.03 0.81 1.14
C VAL A 165 2.23 -0.48 0.99
N THR A 166 2.66 -1.55 1.66
CA THR A 166 1.98 -2.85 1.62
C THR A 166 0.56 -2.78 2.18
N VAL A 167 0.37 -2.18 3.36
CA VAL A 167 -0.96 -1.95 3.95
C VAL A 167 -1.83 -1.18 2.98
N SER A 168 -1.34 -0.05 2.46
CA SER A 168 -2.13 0.85 1.60
C SER A 168 -2.57 0.19 0.30
N ILE A 169 -1.68 -0.50 -0.39
CA ILE A 169 -1.97 -1.17 -1.66
C ILE A 169 -2.96 -2.31 -1.44
N PHE A 170 -2.69 -3.19 -0.49
CA PHE A 170 -3.52 -4.37 -0.27
C PHE A 170 -4.85 -4.02 0.38
N SER A 171 -4.92 -3.01 1.25
CA SER A 171 -6.19 -2.55 1.79
C SER A 171 -7.07 -1.94 0.70
N TRP A 172 -6.47 -1.13 -0.18
CA TRP A 172 -7.20 -0.50 -1.28
C TRP A 172 -7.72 -1.52 -2.28
N TRP A 173 -6.86 -2.40 -2.78
CA TRP A 173 -7.25 -3.46 -3.71
C TRP A 173 -8.21 -4.44 -3.04
N GLY A 174 -7.95 -4.83 -1.81
CA GLY A 174 -8.79 -5.72 -1.03
C GLY A 174 -10.21 -5.21 -0.90
N PHE A 175 -10.35 -3.97 -0.44
CA PHE A 175 -11.65 -3.31 -0.31
C PHE A 175 -12.33 -3.13 -1.68
N SER A 176 -11.62 -2.61 -2.69
CA SER A 176 -12.19 -2.36 -4.01
C SER A 176 -12.70 -3.62 -4.69
N LEU A 177 -12.02 -4.76 -4.53
CA LEU A 177 -12.48 -6.03 -5.08
C LEU A 177 -13.68 -6.58 -4.28
N TYR A 178 -13.64 -6.46 -2.94
CA TYR A 178 -14.71 -6.95 -2.08
C TYR A 178 -16.05 -6.21 -2.30
N THR A 179 -16.00 -4.89 -2.53
CA THR A 179 -17.20 -4.05 -2.69
C THR A 179 -17.64 -3.86 -4.15
N LYS A 180 -16.97 -4.51 -5.11
CA LYS A 180 -17.33 -4.39 -6.52
C LYS A 180 -18.73 -4.98 -6.73
N LYS A 181 -19.66 -4.16 -7.23
CA LYS A 181 -21.01 -4.62 -7.60
C LYS A 181 -20.94 -5.37 -8.93
N ASP A 182 -21.69 -6.47 -9.01
CA ASP A 182 -21.84 -7.34 -10.18
C ASP A 182 -22.36 -6.59 -11.41
#